data_AF-A0AAV3RP96-F1
#
_entry.id   AF-A0AAV3RP96-F1
#
_cell.length_a   1.000
_cell.length_b   1.000
_cell.length_c   1.000
_cell.angle_alpha   90.00
_cell.angle_beta   90.00
_cell.angle_gamma   90.00
#
_symmetry.space_group_name_H-M   'P 1'
#
loop_
_entity.id
_entity.type
_entity.pdbx_description
1 polymer ?
#
loop_
_entity_poly.entity_id
_entity_poly.type
_entity_poly.pdbx_seq_one_letter_code
_entity_poly.pdbx_strand_id
1 'polypeptide(L)'
;MDSSPLKKNRKQSTRACASDNNDDLSPHRSMKKVTTFVEKERQLKTGLVSGQDIKQEILKTKEQEWLMFKNLDHSVSGRGAQPVYRNKTTGERVTKEEFLKFREEKKKKQEERKEIKPEWDTGLVQKCQAEEELKEPELEKAEPFARTRDDPELEKRLKERVRFELENSDKMKESGCEIPQKVTSPSWMTEGIVAPPNRYGIKPGTHWDGVDRSTGFENDCFNRINERQAVDEEAYKWS
;
A
#
# COMPACT_ATOMS: atom_id res chain seq x y z
N MET A 1 42.83 1.38 -23.02
CA MET A 1 42.37 2.79 -23.06
C MET A 1 41.17 2.85 -22.14
N ASP A 2 41.45 2.96 -20.85
CA ASP A 2 40.48 2.93 -19.75
C ASP A 2 40.26 4.39 -19.30
N SER A 3 39.05 4.90 -19.49
CA SER A 3 38.71 6.31 -19.23
C SER A 3 37.49 6.37 -18.31
N SER A 4 37.68 5.94 -17.07
CA SER A 4 36.74 6.17 -15.98
C SER A 4 36.71 7.66 -15.59
N PRO A 5 35.54 8.33 -15.50
CA PRO A 5 35.48 9.73 -15.10
C PRO A 5 35.69 9.91 -13.58
N LEU A 6 36.54 10.87 -13.21
CA LEU A 6 36.86 11.23 -11.82
C LEU A 6 35.61 11.64 -11.02
N LYS A 7 35.39 10.99 -9.88
CA LYS A 7 34.40 11.38 -8.87
C LYS A 7 34.78 12.74 -8.27
N LYS A 8 33.93 13.76 -8.44
CA LYS A 8 34.08 15.08 -7.80
C LYS A 8 33.81 14.95 -6.29
N ASN A 9 34.81 15.28 -5.47
CA ASN A 9 34.71 15.33 -4.02
C ASN A 9 33.68 16.39 -3.57
N ARG A 10 32.66 15.94 -2.83
CA ARG A 10 31.69 16.80 -2.14
C ARG A 10 32.38 17.45 -0.94
N LYS A 11 32.69 18.75 -1.04
CA LYS A 11 33.18 19.56 0.08
C LYS A 11 32.19 19.45 1.25
N GLN A 12 32.64 18.88 2.36
CA GLN A 12 31.94 18.95 3.64
C GLN A 12 31.93 20.41 4.07
N SER A 13 30.75 21.02 4.12
CA SER A 13 30.54 22.33 4.70
C SER A 13 30.71 22.22 6.20
N THR A 14 31.87 22.63 6.72
CA THR A 14 32.04 22.95 8.14
C THR A 14 31.29 24.25 8.41
N ARG A 15 30.02 24.16 8.78
CA ARG A 15 29.33 25.28 9.43
C ARG A 15 29.84 25.35 10.86
N ALA A 16 30.66 26.37 11.10
CA ALA A 16 31.09 26.79 12.41
C ALA A 16 29.87 27.06 13.30
N CYS A 17 29.97 26.53 14.52
CA CYS A 17 29.19 26.83 15.71
C CYS A 17 29.18 28.35 16.02
N ALA A 18 27.98 28.93 16.12
CA ALA A 18 27.71 30.13 16.93
C ALA A 18 26.20 30.42 16.93
N SER A 19 25.51 29.93 17.97
CA SER A 19 24.34 30.58 18.59
C SER A 19 23.83 29.66 19.72
N ASP A 20 24.62 29.54 20.80
CA ASP A 20 24.08 29.12 22.10
C ASP A 20 23.38 30.34 22.71
N ASN A 21 22.11 30.50 22.37
CA ASN A 21 21.17 31.24 23.20
C ASN A 21 20.06 30.26 23.59
N ASN A 22 20.43 29.30 24.44
CA ASN A 22 19.49 28.46 25.17
C ASN A 22 19.15 29.16 26.48
N ASP A 23 18.34 30.22 26.42
CA ASP A 23 17.61 30.71 27.59
C ASP A 23 16.45 29.76 27.89
N ASP A 24 16.78 28.55 28.33
CA ASP A 24 15.80 27.63 28.91
C ASP A 24 15.42 28.14 30.31
N LEU A 25 14.49 29.10 30.34
CA LEU A 25 13.87 29.64 31.56
C LEU A 25 12.86 28.67 32.18
N SER A 26 12.97 27.37 31.90
CA SER A 26 12.17 26.36 32.59
C SER A 26 12.57 26.33 34.06
N PRO A 27 11.62 26.46 35.01
CA PRO A 27 11.93 26.30 36.41
C PRO A 27 12.60 24.95 36.63
N HIS A 28 13.80 24.96 37.26
CA HIS A 28 14.57 23.77 37.57
C HIS A 28 13.63 22.72 38.15
N ARG A 29 13.45 21.61 37.43
CA ARG A 29 12.60 20.49 37.85
C ARG A 29 13.22 19.87 39.08
N SER A 30 12.96 20.46 40.25
CA SER A 30 13.27 19.87 41.54
C SER A 30 12.43 18.61 41.64
N MET A 31 13.05 17.49 41.28
CA MET A 31 12.58 16.17 41.64
C MET A 31 12.67 16.10 43.16
N LYS A 32 11.68 16.67 43.86
CA LYS A 32 11.37 16.22 45.22
C LYS A 32 11.14 14.73 45.08
N LYS A 33 12.15 13.94 45.49
CA LYS A 33 12.02 12.50 45.64
C LYS A 33 10.86 12.34 46.62
N VAL A 34 9.67 12.06 46.10
CA VAL A 34 8.56 11.58 46.90
C VAL A 34 8.97 10.16 47.29
N THR A 35 9.75 10.07 48.36
CA THR A 35 10.18 8.83 48.99
C THR A 35 9.00 8.24 49.74
N THR A 36 8.01 7.75 49.00
CA THR A 36 6.97 6.85 49.51
C THR A 36 6.62 5.82 48.46
N PHE A 37 7.64 5.22 47.85
CA PHE A 37 7.52 3.87 47.33
C PHE A 37 8.59 3.08 48.07
N VAL A 38 8.14 2.21 48.96
CA VAL A 38 8.98 1.15 49.51
C VAL A 38 9.51 0.39 48.30
N GLU A 39 10.77 0.64 47.93
CA GLU A 39 11.50 -0.17 46.96
C GLU A 39 11.61 -1.56 47.59
N LYS A 40 10.57 -2.36 47.40
CA LYS A 40 10.65 -3.79 47.68
C LYS A 40 11.67 -4.32 46.69
N GLU A 41 12.89 -4.54 47.18
CA GLU A 41 13.94 -5.21 46.42
C GLU A 41 13.35 -6.51 45.87
N ARG A 42 13.02 -6.50 44.58
CA ARG A 42 12.60 -7.71 43.88
C ARG A 42 13.84 -8.54 43.78
N GLN A 43 13.89 -9.63 44.54
CA GLN A 43 14.95 -10.61 44.40
C GLN A 43 14.74 -11.31 43.05
N LEU A 44 15.34 -10.73 42.01
CA LEU A 44 15.39 -11.30 40.67
C LEU A 44 16.13 -12.64 40.79
N LYS A 45 15.56 -13.71 40.23
CA LYS A 45 16.28 -14.98 40.15
C LYS A 45 17.51 -14.79 39.26
N THR A 46 18.68 -15.11 39.78
CA THR A 46 19.97 -14.97 39.08
C THR A 46 20.46 -16.34 38.61
N GLY A 47 21.06 -16.43 37.40
CA GLY A 47 21.54 -17.68 36.78
C GLY A 47 21.00 -17.93 35.36
N LEU A 48 21.06 -19.19 34.89
CA LEU A 48 20.42 -19.63 33.63
C LEU A 48 18.90 -19.71 33.86
N VAL A 49 18.16 -18.69 33.40
CA VAL A 49 16.70 -18.60 33.56
C VAL A 49 16.01 -18.82 32.22
N SER A 50 14.96 -19.65 32.18
CA SER A 50 14.17 -19.87 30.97
C SER A 50 13.22 -18.68 30.71
N GLY A 51 12.94 -18.38 29.44
CA GLY A 51 11.97 -17.34 29.07
C GLY A 51 10.56 -17.58 29.66
N GLN A 52 10.19 -18.83 29.91
CA GLN A 52 8.94 -19.19 30.59
C GLN A 52 8.93 -18.75 32.06
N ASP A 53 10.06 -18.87 32.76
CA ASP A 53 10.19 -18.49 34.16
C ASP A 53 10.10 -16.97 34.34
N ILE A 54 10.73 -16.21 33.43
CA ILE A 54 10.65 -14.74 33.37
C ILE A 54 9.20 -14.29 33.14
N LYS A 55 8.47 -14.95 32.23
CA LYS A 55 7.06 -14.65 31.95
C LYS A 55 6.20 -14.90 33.19
N GLN A 56 6.40 -16.01 33.90
CA GLN A 56 5.66 -16.31 35.12
C GLN A 56 5.95 -15.32 36.25
N GLU A 57 7.21 -14.89 36.40
CA GLU A 57 7.60 -13.87 37.37
C GLU A 57 6.96 -12.52 37.08
N ILE A 58 6.95 -12.10 35.82
CA ILE A 58 6.27 -10.86 35.40
C ILE A 58 4.78 -10.94 35.69
N LEU A 59 4.13 -12.07 35.40
CA LEU A 59 2.70 -12.26 35.67
C LEU A 59 2.40 -12.19 37.17
N LYS A 60 3.14 -12.93 38.00
CA LYS A 60 3.00 -12.90 39.47
C LYS A 60 3.20 -11.49 40.03
N THR A 61 4.21 -10.78 39.52
CA THR A 61 4.48 -9.40 39.94
C THR A 61 3.34 -8.48 39.57
N LYS A 62 2.81 -8.57 38.34
CA LYS A 62 1.64 -7.81 37.89
C LYS A 62 0.39 -8.11 38.70
N GLU A 63 0.16 -9.37 39.06
CA GLU A 63 -0.97 -9.78 39.91
C GLU A 63 -0.85 -9.19 41.31
N GLN A 64 0.34 -9.24 41.92
CA GLN A 64 0.60 -8.66 43.24
C GLN A 64 0.46 -7.13 43.23
N GLU A 65 1.05 -6.46 42.25
CA GLU A 65 0.90 -5.01 42.04
C GLU A 65 -0.57 -4.63 41.86
N TRP A 66 -1.32 -5.40 41.08
CA TRP A 66 -2.74 -5.16 40.85
C TRP A 66 -3.58 -5.37 42.11
N LEU A 67 -3.32 -6.43 42.89
CA LEU A 67 -3.95 -6.65 44.19
C LEU A 67 -3.63 -5.52 45.16
N MET A 68 -2.38 -5.08 45.23
CA MET A 68 -1.99 -3.92 46.04
C MET A 68 -2.72 -2.66 45.58
N PHE A 69 -2.77 -2.39 44.27
CA PHE A 69 -3.48 -1.24 43.72
C PHE A 69 -4.98 -1.29 44.00
N LYS A 70 -5.58 -2.48 44.00
CA LYS A 70 -6.98 -2.69 44.39
C LYS A 70 -7.25 -2.41 45.86
N ASN A 71 -6.29 -2.69 46.73
CA ASN A 71 -6.41 -2.53 48.19
C ASN A 71 -5.98 -1.14 48.68
N LEU A 72 -5.39 -0.29 47.82
CA LEU A 72 -5.06 1.10 48.16
C LEU A 72 -6.33 1.94 48.38
N ASP A 73 -6.25 2.87 49.34
CA ASP A 73 -7.33 3.80 49.67
C ASP A 73 -7.74 4.68 48.50
N HIS A 74 -9.04 5.01 48.41
CA HIS A 74 -9.61 5.81 47.32
C HIS A 74 -8.97 7.19 47.16
N SER A 75 -8.49 7.79 48.26
CA SER A 75 -7.79 9.08 48.23
C SER A 75 -6.44 9.01 47.50
N VAL A 76 -5.72 7.89 47.62
CA VAL A 76 -4.40 7.68 47.00
C VAL A 76 -4.52 7.00 45.64
N SER A 77 -5.45 6.04 45.51
CA SER A 77 -5.71 5.29 44.28
C SER A 77 -6.40 6.14 43.20
N GLY A 78 -7.10 7.23 43.58
CA GLY A 78 -7.87 8.06 42.65
C GLY A 78 -9.05 7.33 42.00
N ARG A 79 -9.45 6.19 42.60
CA ARG A 79 -10.53 5.32 42.11
C ARG A 79 -11.86 6.08 42.14
N GLY A 80 -12.46 6.29 40.98
CA GLY A 80 -13.72 7.04 40.84
C GLY A 80 -13.56 8.55 40.60
N ALA A 81 -12.34 9.07 40.48
CA ALA A 81 -12.13 10.45 40.06
C ALA A 81 -12.68 10.67 38.64
N GLN A 82 -13.51 11.72 38.46
CA GLN A 82 -14.04 12.04 37.15
C GLN A 82 -12.92 12.49 36.21
N PRO A 83 -12.84 11.96 34.97
CA PRO A 83 -11.83 12.37 34.01
C PRO A 83 -12.08 13.81 33.57
N VAL A 84 -11.04 14.65 33.67
CA VAL A 84 -11.05 16.02 33.16
C VAL A 84 -10.62 16.01 31.70
N TYR A 85 -11.58 16.23 30.79
CA TYR A 85 -11.27 16.37 29.37
C TYR A 85 -10.73 17.79 29.10
N ARG A 86 -9.72 17.89 28.24
CA ARG A 86 -9.14 19.17 27.82
C ARG A 86 -8.98 19.20 26.31
N ASN A 87 -9.23 20.37 25.72
CA ASN A 87 -8.95 20.59 24.31
C ASN A 87 -7.44 20.52 24.07
N LYS A 88 -7.00 19.71 23.10
CA LYS A 88 -5.56 19.56 22.79
C LYS A 88 -4.92 20.85 22.27
N THR A 89 -5.71 21.74 21.70
CA THR A 89 -5.25 22.96 21.03
C THR A 89 -5.32 24.19 21.94
N THR A 90 -6.43 24.36 22.66
CA THR A 90 -6.66 25.52 23.55
C THR A 90 -6.42 25.22 25.04
N GLY A 91 -6.31 23.95 25.45
CA GLY A 91 -6.04 23.56 26.84
C GLY A 91 -7.22 23.72 27.81
N GLU A 92 -8.32 24.33 27.36
CA GLU A 92 -9.54 24.55 28.13
C GLU A 92 -10.21 23.23 28.53
N ARG A 93 -10.92 23.23 29.67
CA ARG A 93 -11.65 22.06 30.16
C ARG A 93 -12.92 21.89 29.34
N VAL A 94 -13.12 20.68 28.84
CA VAL A 94 -14.22 20.29 27.95
C VAL A 94 -15.15 19.37 28.72
N THR A 95 -16.45 19.44 28.45
CA THR A 95 -17.41 18.52 29.05
C THR A 95 -17.25 17.11 28.46
N LYS A 96 -17.70 16.08 29.20
CA LYS A 96 -17.61 14.68 28.75
C LYS A 96 -18.34 14.45 27.42
N GLU A 97 -19.47 15.12 27.24
CA GLU A 97 -20.33 14.98 26.06
C GLU A 97 -19.69 15.58 24.81
N GLU A 98 -19.09 16.75 24.92
CA GLU A 98 -18.36 17.41 23.83
C GLU A 98 -17.15 16.57 23.37
N PHE A 99 -16.43 15.96 24.31
CA PHE A 99 -15.31 15.07 23.96
C PHE A 99 -15.77 13.80 23.23
N LEU A 100 -16.90 13.22 23.65
CA LEU A 100 -17.49 12.06 22.97
C LEU A 100 -17.97 12.42 21.57
N LYS A 101 -18.65 13.56 21.41
CA LYS A 101 -19.08 14.10 20.10
C LYS A 101 -17.88 14.31 19.17
N PHE A 102 -16.80 14.93 19.66
CA PHE A 102 -15.58 15.12 18.86
C PHE A 102 -14.90 13.80 18.47
N ARG A 103 -14.98 12.79 19.34
CA ARG A 103 -14.45 11.45 19.05
C ARG A 103 -15.31 10.73 18.01
N GLU A 104 -16.63 10.83 18.10
CA GLU A 104 -17.57 10.28 17.13
C GLU A 104 -17.42 10.96 15.77
N GLU A 105 -17.34 12.29 15.74
CA GLU A 105 -17.11 13.05 14.51
C GLU A 105 -15.76 12.68 13.86
N LYS A 106 -14.70 12.50 14.65
CA LYS A 106 -13.43 11.98 14.13
C LYS A 106 -13.53 10.57 13.59
N LYS A 107 -14.31 9.69 14.22
CA LYS A 107 -14.56 8.34 13.72
C LYS A 107 -15.33 8.38 12.40
N LYS A 108 -16.41 9.15 12.33
CA LYS A 108 -17.20 9.36 11.10
C LYS A 108 -16.33 9.91 9.97
N LYS A 109 -15.53 10.95 10.23
CA LYS A 109 -14.60 11.49 9.23
C LYS A 109 -13.52 10.49 8.80
N GLN A 110 -13.09 9.58 9.69
CA GLN A 110 -12.18 8.49 9.32
C GLN A 110 -12.88 7.41 8.51
N GLU A 111 -14.16 7.15 8.77
CA GLU A 111 -14.99 6.19 8.06
C GLU A 111 -15.32 6.71 6.65
N GLU A 112 -15.76 7.96 6.52
CA GLU A 112 -15.92 8.67 5.24
C GLU A 112 -14.62 8.67 4.42
N ARG A 113 -13.45 8.87 5.06
CA ARG A 113 -12.14 8.77 4.37
C ARG A 113 -11.75 7.35 3.96
N LYS A 114 -12.32 6.32 4.58
CA LYS A 114 -12.12 4.91 4.22
C LYS A 114 -13.15 4.43 3.21
N GLU A 115 -14.33 5.04 3.18
CA GLU A 115 -15.37 4.83 2.17
C GLU A 115 -14.98 5.54 0.87
N ILE A 116 -14.53 6.79 0.97
CA ILE A 116 -13.75 7.49 -0.05
C ILE A 116 -12.32 6.93 -0.02
N LYS A 117 -12.17 5.61 -0.17
CA LYS A 117 -10.89 5.05 -0.56
C LYS A 117 -10.55 5.70 -1.90
N PRO A 118 -9.46 6.46 -2.01
CA PRO A 118 -9.13 7.10 -3.24
C PRO A 118 -8.94 6.02 -4.31
N GLU A 119 -9.73 6.15 -5.35
CA GLU A 119 -9.61 5.54 -6.67
C GLU A 119 -8.21 5.66 -7.34
N TRP A 120 -7.21 6.15 -6.61
CA TRP A 120 -5.82 6.26 -7.03
C TRP A 120 -5.08 4.93 -6.96
N ASP A 121 -5.53 4.01 -6.12
CA ASP A 121 -4.93 2.68 -6.00
C ASP A 121 -5.44 1.69 -7.07
N THR A 122 -6.50 2.05 -7.81
CA THR A 122 -7.05 1.21 -8.89
C THR A 122 -6.52 1.67 -10.26
N GLY A 123 -6.05 0.71 -11.06
CA GLY A 123 -5.47 1.00 -12.37
C GLY A 123 -6.53 1.45 -13.38
N LEU A 124 -6.15 2.30 -14.33
CA LEU A 124 -7.04 2.78 -15.41
C LEU A 124 -7.70 1.63 -16.17
N VAL A 125 -6.93 0.57 -16.49
CA VAL A 125 -7.43 -0.63 -17.19
C VAL A 125 -8.48 -1.36 -16.37
N GLN A 126 -8.29 -1.47 -15.05
CA GLN A 126 -9.26 -2.14 -14.17
C GLN A 126 -10.57 -1.37 -14.10
N LYS A 127 -10.52 -0.03 -14.13
CA LYS A 127 -11.73 0.80 -14.19
C LYS A 127 -12.45 0.65 -15.52
N CYS A 128 -11.72 0.71 -16.63
CA CYS A 128 -12.27 0.46 -17.96
C CYS A 128 -12.96 -0.91 -18.04
N GLN A 129 -12.29 -1.96 -17.53
CA GLN A 129 -12.85 -3.31 -17.48
C GLN A 129 -14.09 -3.38 -16.60
N ALA A 130 -14.08 -2.77 -15.41
CA ALA A 130 -15.25 -2.73 -14.55
C ALA A 130 -16.44 -1.98 -15.19
N GLU A 131 -16.19 -0.89 -15.92
CA GLU A 131 -17.23 -0.18 -16.67
C GLU A 131 -17.78 -1.02 -17.83
N GLU A 132 -16.93 -1.77 -18.53
CA GLU A 132 -17.34 -2.69 -19.59
C GLU A 132 -18.14 -3.87 -19.03
N GLU A 133 -17.69 -4.48 -17.93
CA GLU A 133 -18.38 -5.55 -17.19
C GLU A 133 -19.73 -5.11 -16.62
N LEU A 134 -19.95 -3.82 -16.35
CA LEU A 134 -21.25 -3.29 -15.97
C LEU A 134 -22.17 -3.05 -17.17
N LYS A 135 -21.62 -2.67 -18.32
CA LYS A 135 -22.37 -2.42 -19.56
C LYS A 135 -22.79 -3.72 -20.26
N GLU A 136 -21.92 -4.73 -20.30
CA GLU A 136 -22.19 -6.04 -20.92
C GLU A 136 -23.52 -6.66 -20.42
N PRO A 137 -23.79 -6.83 -19.11
CA PRO A 137 -25.04 -7.42 -18.64
C PRO A 137 -26.26 -6.53 -18.87
N GLU A 138 -26.10 -5.21 -19.07
CA GLU A 138 -27.21 -4.33 -19.47
C GLU A 138 -27.62 -4.57 -20.93
N LEU A 139 -26.63 -4.79 -21.80
CA LEU A 139 -26.85 -5.17 -23.19
C LEU A 139 -27.41 -6.60 -23.30
N GLU A 140 -26.84 -7.56 -22.56
CA GLU A 140 -27.30 -8.95 -22.55
C GLU A 140 -28.76 -9.11 -22.09
N LYS A 141 -29.26 -8.22 -21.22
CA LYS A 141 -30.69 -8.20 -20.82
C LYS A 141 -31.62 -7.84 -21.97
N ALA A 142 -31.13 -7.05 -22.93
CA ALA A 142 -31.89 -6.65 -24.11
C ALA A 142 -31.72 -7.65 -25.26
N GLU A 143 -30.63 -8.43 -25.27
CA GLU A 143 -30.35 -9.46 -26.27
C GLU A 143 -31.26 -10.70 -26.12
N PRO A 144 -31.62 -11.36 -27.23
CA PRO A 144 -32.25 -12.68 -27.17
C PRO A 144 -31.27 -13.74 -26.66
N PHE A 145 -31.79 -14.75 -25.93
CA PHE A 145 -30.97 -15.82 -25.35
C PHE A 145 -30.13 -16.59 -26.38
N ALA A 146 -30.65 -16.78 -27.60
CA ALA A 146 -29.96 -17.45 -28.69
C ALA A 146 -29.59 -16.43 -29.77
N ARG A 147 -28.31 -16.41 -30.15
CA ARG A 147 -27.84 -15.62 -31.30
C ARG A 147 -28.06 -16.38 -32.61
N THR A 148 -28.72 -15.76 -33.57
CA THR A 148 -29.02 -16.29 -34.90
C THR A 148 -27.98 -15.86 -35.93
N ARG A 149 -27.92 -16.56 -37.06
CA ARG A 149 -27.04 -16.20 -38.19
C ARG A 149 -27.34 -14.80 -38.75
N ASP A 150 -28.60 -14.40 -38.72
CA ASP A 150 -29.09 -13.14 -39.29
C ASP A 150 -29.14 -11.99 -38.27
N ASP A 151 -28.45 -12.14 -37.13
CA ASP A 151 -28.41 -11.12 -36.08
C ASP A 151 -27.53 -9.92 -36.53
N PRO A 152 -28.08 -8.70 -36.55
CA PRO A 152 -27.34 -7.53 -37.01
C PRO A 152 -26.16 -7.17 -36.11
N GLU A 153 -26.25 -7.47 -34.81
CA GLU A 153 -25.18 -7.24 -33.83
C GLU A 153 -24.01 -8.22 -34.01
N LEU A 154 -24.32 -9.49 -34.32
CA LEU A 154 -23.31 -10.49 -34.66
C LEU A 154 -22.57 -10.09 -35.95
N GLU A 155 -23.29 -9.63 -36.98
CA GLU A 155 -22.68 -9.15 -38.22
C GLU A 155 -21.77 -7.93 -37.96
N LYS A 156 -22.23 -6.98 -37.15
CA LYS A 156 -21.44 -5.81 -36.75
C LYS A 156 -20.16 -6.23 -36.02
N ARG A 157 -20.23 -7.13 -35.03
CA ARG A 157 -19.07 -7.64 -34.29
C ARG A 157 -18.08 -8.39 -35.19
N LEU A 158 -18.59 -9.18 -36.15
CA LEU A 158 -17.75 -9.90 -37.13
C LEU A 158 -17.06 -8.96 -38.13
N LYS A 159 -17.72 -7.85 -38.47
CA LYS A 159 -17.16 -6.79 -39.33
C LYS A 159 -16.15 -5.91 -38.59
N GLU A 160 -16.31 -5.75 -37.29
CA GLU A 160 -15.36 -5.02 -36.42
C GLU A 160 -14.11 -5.83 -36.08
N ARG A 161 -14.17 -7.16 -36.12
CA ARG A 161 -12.99 -8.01 -35.94
C ARG A 161 -11.91 -7.64 -36.96
N VAL A 162 -10.75 -7.20 -36.44
CA VAL A 162 -9.56 -6.92 -37.25
C VAL A 162 -9.17 -8.18 -38.01
N ARG A 163 -9.36 -8.16 -39.33
CA ARG A 163 -8.83 -9.18 -40.25
C ARG A 163 -7.45 -8.74 -40.69
N PHE A 164 -6.53 -9.69 -40.78
CA PHE A 164 -5.13 -9.47 -41.14
C PHE A 164 -4.94 -8.66 -42.43
N GLU A 165 -5.93 -8.65 -43.32
CA GLU A 165 -5.87 -8.04 -44.65
C GLU A 165 -6.44 -6.61 -44.73
N LEU A 166 -7.06 -6.09 -43.66
CA LEU A 166 -7.71 -4.78 -43.65
C LEU A 166 -7.17 -3.92 -42.49
N GLU A 167 -6.22 -3.06 -42.84
CA GLU A 167 -5.62 -2.01 -42.02
C GLU A 167 -6.69 -1.05 -41.50
N ASN A 168 -7.25 -1.36 -40.32
CA ASN A 168 -8.12 -0.44 -39.58
C ASN A 168 -7.58 -0.33 -38.15
N SER A 169 -6.44 0.33 -38.01
CA SER A 169 -5.79 0.66 -36.73
C SER A 169 -6.54 1.73 -35.92
N ASP A 170 -7.61 2.32 -36.47
CA ASP A 170 -8.15 3.57 -35.95
C ASP A 170 -9.26 3.42 -34.92
N LYS A 171 -9.98 2.29 -34.89
CA LYS A 171 -11.06 2.06 -33.92
C LYS A 171 -10.57 1.72 -32.51
N MET A 172 -9.34 1.21 -32.37
CA MET A 172 -8.72 0.94 -31.07
C MET A 172 -8.48 2.23 -30.26
N LYS A 173 -8.30 3.35 -30.95
CA LYS A 173 -8.08 4.67 -30.35
C LYS A 173 -9.36 5.29 -29.77
N GLU A 174 -10.54 4.79 -30.18
CA GLU A 174 -11.85 5.38 -29.90
C GLU A 174 -12.47 4.87 -28.59
N SER A 175 -12.04 3.71 -28.08
CA SER A 175 -12.53 3.15 -26.82
C SER A 175 -12.06 3.90 -25.57
N GLY A 176 -11.27 4.97 -25.71
CA GLY A 176 -10.94 5.91 -24.63
C GLY A 176 -10.07 5.34 -23.50
N CYS A 177 -9.74 4.04 -23.54
CA CYS A 177 -8.87 3.37 -22.57
C CYS A 177 -7.39 3.40 -22.98
N GLU A 178 -7.06 4.05 -24.10
CA GLU A 178 -5.68 4.38 -24.46
C GLU A 178 -5.31 5.76 -23.90
N ILE A 179 -4.21 5.82 -23.14
CA ILE A 179 -3.62 7.10 -22.75
C ILE A 179 -3.07 7.74 -24.03
N PRO A 180 -3.56 8.91 -24.48
CA PRO A 180 -3.08 9.55 -25.69
C PRO A 180 -1.66 10.08 -25.45
N GLN A 181 -0.66 9.23 -25.64
CA GLN A 181 0.73 9.62 -25.60
C GLN A 181 1.15 10.04 -27.00
N LYS A 182 1.41 11.34 -27.19
CA LYS A 182 2.05 11.84 -28.40
C LYS A 182 3.39 11.14 -28.55
N VAL A 183 3.56 10.37 -29.63
CA VAL A 183 4.84 9.74 -29.96
C VAL A 183 5.82 10.86 -30.30
N THR A 184 6.78 11.13 -29.42
CA THR A 184 7.89 12.04 -29.70
C THR A 184 8.98 11.28 -30.46
N SER A 185 9.50 11.87 -31.53
CA SER A 185 10.66 11.34 -32.24
C SER A 185 11.95 11.62 -31.45
N PRO A 186 12.92 10.69 -31.33
CA PRO A 186 12.89 9.26 -31.65
C PRO A 186 12.39 8.38 -30.47
N SER A 187 11.59 7.36 -30.77
CA SER A 187 11.10 6.36 -29.81
C SER A 187 11.26 4.95 -30.38
N TRP A 188 11.25 3.91 -29.51
CA TRP A 188 11.32 2.51 -29.92
C TRP A 188 10.26 2.12 -30.98
N MET A 189 9.09 2.75 -30.91
CA MET A 189 7.98 2.54 -31.85
C MET A 189 8.30 3.10 -33.25
N THR A 190 9.03 4.22 -33.33
CA THR A 190 9.48 4.80 -34.61
C THR A 190 10.75 4.16 -35.15
N GLU A 191 11.58 3.62 -34.27
CA GLU A 191 12.85 2.95 -34.64
C GLU A 191 12.67 1.48 -35.02
N GLY A 192 11.48 0.91 -34.82
CA GLY A 192 11.17 -0.49 -35.16
C GLY A 192 11.85 -1.50 -34.23
N ILE A 193 12.25 -1.09 -33.03
CA ILE A 193 12.84 -2.00 -32.04
C ILE A 193 11.74 -2.90 -31.50
N VAL A 194 11.91 -4.22 -31.63
CA VAL A 194 10.94 -5.20 -31.13
C VAL A 194 11.08 -5.31 -29.61
N ALA A 195 9.99 -5.03 -28.90
CA ALA A 195 9.94 -5.22 -27.45
C ALA A 195 9.99 -6.72 -27.10
N PRO A 196 10.70 -7.11 -26.03
CA PRO A 196 10.66 -8.49 -25.54
C PRO A 196 9.22 -8.87 -25.16
N PRO A 197 8.79 -10.11 -25.45
CA PRO A 197 7.45 -10.56 -25.12
C PRO A 197 7.27 -10.65 -23.59
N ASN A 198 6.06 -10.37 -23.12
CA ASN A 198 5.68 -10.58 -21.72
C ASN A 198 4.38 -11.36 -21.63
N ARG A 199 4.11 -11.97 -20.47
CA ARG A 199 2.91 -12.79 -20.25
C ARG A 199 1.58 -12.07 -20.53
N TYR A 200 1.57 -10.75 -20.41
CA TYR A 200 0.35 -9.93 -20.50
C TYR A 200 0.16 -9.23 -21.86
N GLY A 201 1.07 -9.43 -22.83
CA GLY A 201 1.05 -8.71 -24.11
C GLY A 201 1.17 -7.17 -24.00
N ILE A 202 1.60 -6.65 -22.85
CA ILE A 202 1.67 -5.21 -22.59
C ILE A 202 2.87 -4.64 -23.34
N LYS A 203 2.63 -3.69 -24.24
CA LYS A 203 3.71 -2.99 -24.94
C LYS A 203 4.38 -1.97 -24.01
N PRO A 204 5.71 -1.75 -24.14
CA PRO A 204 6.38 -0.73 -23.37
C PRO A 204 5.85 0.67 -23.73
N GLY A 205 5.97 1.62 -22.80
CA GLY A 205 5.57 3.00 -23.05
C GLY A 205 6.48 3.70 -24.06
N THR A 206 6.05 4.85 -24.60
CA THR A 206 6.79 5.62 -25.63
C THR A 206 8.23 5.98 -25.23
N HIS A 207 8.49 6.14 -23.94
CA HIS A 207 9.79 6.55 -23.38
C HIS A 207 10.75 5.38 -23.12
N TRP A 208 10.38 4.16 -23.49
CA TRP A 208 11.28 3.01 -23.39
C TRP A 208 12.41 3.15 -24.43
N ASP A 209 13.63 2.83 -24.00
CA ASP A 209 14.87 3.05 -24.75
C ASP A 209 15.32 1.84 -25.59
N GLY A 210 14.50 0.79 -25.65
CA GLY A 210 14.78 -0.41 -26.44
C GLY A 210 15.76 -1.40 -25.80
N VAL A 211 16.34 -1.08 -24.63
CA VAL A 211 17.31 -1.95 -23.96
C VAL A 211 16.59 -2.84 -22.95
N ASP A 212 16.73 -4.16 -23.13
CA ASP A 212 16.23 -5.13 -22.16
C ASP A 212 17.09 -5.10 -20.88
N ARG A 213 16.42 -4.87 -19.74
CA ARG A 213 17.00 -4.85 -18.39
C ARG A 213 16.37 -5.92 -17.49
N SER A 214 15.76 -6.94 -18.09
CA SER A 214 15.11 -8.02 -17.36
C SER A 214 16.12 -8.93 -16.65
N THR A 215 15.62 -9.67 -15.66
CA THR A 215 16.36 -10.75 -15.00
C THR A 215 16.30 -12.08 -15.75
N GLY A 216 15.58 -12.14 -16.88
CA GLY A 216 15.28 -13.38 -17.63
C GLY A 216 14.02 -14.14 -17.19
N PHE A 217 13.29 -13.68 -16.17
CA PHE A 217 12.12 -14.38 -15.62
C PHE A 217 11.02 -14.67 -16.65
N GLU A 218 10.68 -13.71 -17.50
CA GLU A 218 9.63 -13.89 -18.52
C GLU A 218 10.01 -15.00 -19.51
N ASN A 219 11.27 -15.04 -19.97
CA ASN A 219 11.78 -16.08 -20.86
C ASN A 219 11.69 -17.47 -20.20
N ASP A 220 12.13 -17.59 -18.95
CA ASP A 220 12.02 -18.83 -18.19
C ASP A 220 10.56 -19.26 -17.98
N CYS A 221 9.64 -18.31 -17.79
CA CYS A 221 8.21 -18.58 -17.69
C CYS A 221 7.66 -19.14 -19.01
N PHE A 222 8.01 -18.57 -20.15
CA PHE A 222 7.59 -19.08 -21.46
C PHE A 222 8.14 -20.49 -21.72
N ASN A 223 9.41 -20.73 -21.41
CA ASN A 223 10.02 -22.05 -21.55
C ASN A 223 9.26 -23.10 -20.73
N ARG A 224 8.95 -22.80 -19.45
CA ARG A 224 8.17 -23.72 -18.60
C ARG A 224 6.76 -24.00 -19.12
N ILE A 225 6.09 -23.00 -19.69
CA ILE A 225 4.76 -23.19 -20.28
C ILE A 225 4.86 -24.10 -21.51
N ASN A 226 5.84 -23.86 -22.38
CA ASN A 226 6.07 -24.67 -23.57
C ASN A 226 6.46 -26.11 -23.22
N GLU A 227 7.33 -26.30 -22.22
CA GLU A 227 7.71 -27.62 -21.71
C GLU A 227 6.50 -28.38 -21.19
N ARG A 228 5.63 -27.72 -20.42
CA ARG A 228 4.41 -28.35 -19.91
C ARG A 228 3.47 -28.75 -21.05
N GLN A 229 3.25 -27.87 -22.03
CA GLN A 229 2.41 -28.17 -23.19
C GLN A 229 2.98 -29.35 -24.00
N ALA A 230 4.29 -29.38 -24.22
CA ALA A 230 4.96 -30.47 -24.92
C ALA A 230 4.77 -31.82 -24.19
N VAL A 231 4.94 -31.84 -22.86
CA VAL A 231 4.71 -33.04 -22.06
C VAL A 231 3.25 -33.50 -22.12
N ASP A 232 2.29 -32.58 -22.03
CA ASP A 232 0.86 -32.90 -22.13
C ASP A 232 0.52 -33.50 -23.51
N GLU A 233 1.11 -32.97 -24.59
CA GLU A 233 0.95 -33.52 -25.94
C GLU A 233 1.62 -34.88 -26.13
N GLU A 234 2.82 -35.07 -25.59
CA GLU A 234 3.53 -36.35 -25.61
C GLU A 234 2.72 -37.41 -24.85
N ALA A 235 2.21 -37.06 -23.67
CA ALA A 235 1.35 -37.92 -22.88
C ALA A 235 0.07 -38.31 -23.64
N TYR A 236 -0.57 -37.35 -24.33
CA TYR A 236 -1.74 -37.62 -25.17
C TYR A 236 -1.41 -38.51 -26.38
N LYS A 237 -0.23 -38.33 -27.00
CA LYS A 237 0.22 -39.17 -28.13
C LYS A 237 0.62 -40.59 -27.68
N TRP A 238 0.98 -40.77 -26.41
CA TRP A 238 1.37 -42.06 -25.83
C TRP A 238 0.24 -42.79 -25.09
N SER A 239 -0.91 -42.15 -24.88
CA SER A 239 -2.14 -42.79 -24.39
C SER A 239 -2.94 -43.43 -25.52
#